data_AF-A0A4Y2RLY6-F1
#
_entry.id   AF-A0A4Y2RLY6-F1
#
_cell.length_a   1.000
_cell.length_b   1.000
_cell.length_c   1.000
_cell.angle_alpha   90.00
_cell.angle_beta   90.00
_cell.angle_gamma   90.00
#
_symmetry.space_group_name_H-M   'P 1'
#
loop_
_entity.id
_entity.type
_entity.pdbx_description
1 polymer ?
#
loop_
_entity_poly.entity_id
_entity_poly.type
_entity_poly.pdbx_seq_one_letter_code
_entity_poly.pdbx_strand_id
1 'polypeptide(L)'
;MKKSGSPVVYCHNDLLGGNILFREDSPSEEDPRLMFIDIEFGAYNYRGFDIANHFTEWCFDYSTEEYPYFEYSSENFPTEEEQISFIRAYLDQLVEEGVIPSTSVKDELKVILQEIDIFIMAANLLWSLWGWKMTFQSGNNFGHKEFNEIRLNDFRATKEKYLNRMM
;
A
#
# COMPACT_ATOMS: atom_id res chain seq x y z
N MET A 1 -14.86 -15.24 9.39
CA MET A 1 -14.14 -13.96 9.26
C MET A 1 -15.12 -12.82 9.49
N LYS A 2 -14.82 -11.89 10.41
CA LYS A 2 -15.56 -10.62 10.45
C LYS A 2 -15.31 -9.88 9.13
N LYS A 3 -16.34 -9.26 8.56
CA LYS A 3 -16.16 -8.33 7.43
C LYS A 3 -15.24 -7.19 7.90
N SER A 4 -14.33 -6.68 7.05
CA SER A 4 -13.34 -5.68 7.46
C SER A 4 -14.00 -4.38 7.97
N GLY A 5 -15.22 -4.07 7.51
CA GLY A 5 -15.90 -2.82 7.85
C GLY A 5 -15.31 -1.61 7.13
N SER A 6 -14.24 -1.80 6.35
CA SER A 6 -13.61 -0.74 5.56
C SER A 6 -14.61 -0.18 4.54
N PRO A 7 -14.71 1.15 4.42
CA PRO A 7 -15.57 1.78 3.41
C PRO A 7 -15.07 1.48 2.00
N VAL A 8 -16.02 1.32 1.08
CA VAL A 8 -15.74 1.19 -0.36
C VAL A 8 -15.64 2.58 -0.96
N VAL A 9 -14.49 2.89 -1.55
CA VAL A 9 -14.18 4.17 -2.21
C VAL A 9 -13.51 3.88 -3.56
N TYR A 10 -13.32 4.92 -4.38
CA TYR A 10 -12.48 4.77 -5.55
C TYR A 10 -11.01 4.71 -5.11
N CYS A 11 -10.33 3.60 -5.43
CA CYS A 11 -8.94 3.35 -5.09
C CYS A 11 -8.09 3.32 -6.36
N HIS A 12 -6.84 3.70 -6.22
CA HIS A 12 -5.84 3.55 -7.27
C HIS A 12 -5.47 2.07 -7.47
N ASN A 13 -5.40 1.33 -6.37
CA ASN A 13 -5.03 -0.09 -6.27
C ASN A 13 -3.57 -0.44 -6.60
N ASP A 14 -2.77 0.55 -6.99
CA ASP A 14 -1.36 0.37 -7.36
C ASP A 14 -0.49 1.58 -6.95
N LEU A 15 -0.58 2.01 -5.69
CA LEU A 15 0.14 3.19 -5.16
C LEU A 15 1.60 2.89 -4.81
N LEU A 16 2.43 2.56 -5.79
CA LEU A 16 3.88 2.55 -5.65
C LEU A 16 4.50 3.94 -5.93
N GLY A 17 5.74 4.16 -5.49
CA GLY A 17 6.43 5.45 -5.67
C GLY A 17 6.52 5.91 -7.14
N GLY A 18 6.64 4.96 -8.08
CA GLY A 18 6.64 5.24 -9.52
C GLY A 18 5.35 5.88 -10.05
N ASN A 19 4.24 5.72 -9.32
CA ASN A 19 2.92 6.27 -9.69
C ASN A 19 2.61 7.60 -8.96
N ILE A 20 3.59 8.16 -8.24
CA ILE A 20 3.46 9.43 -7.50
C ILE A 20 4.52 10.42 -8.04
N LEU A 21 4.08 11.40 -8.82
CA LEU A 21 4.97 12.38 -9.44
C LEU A 21 5.04 13.68 -8.66
N PHE A 22 6.24 14.25 -8.60
CA PHE A 22 6.46 15.64 -8.23
C PHE A 22 6.07 16.54 -9.41
N ARG A 23 5.20 17.51 -9.17
CA ARG A 23 4.87 18.51 -10.19
C ARG A 23 5.96 19.56 -10.28
N GLU A 24 6.22 20.05 -11.48
CA GLU A 24 7.22 21.11 -11.73
C GLU A 24 6.90 22.42 -11.00
N ASP A 25 5.62 22.67 -10.68
CA ASP A 25 5.17 23.85 -9.94
C ASP A 25 5.14 23.66 -8.42
N SER A 26 5.86 22.66 -7.90
CA SER A 26 6.08 22.46 -6.47
C SER A 26 6.85 23.64 -5.87
N PRO A 27 6.39 24.23 -4.75
CA PRO A 27 7.10 25.31 -4.06
C PRO A 27 8.53 24.96 -3.64
N SER A 28 8.75 23.75 -3.10
CA SER A 28 10.07 23.19 -2.80
C SER A 28 9.99 21.66 -2.71
N GLU A 29 11.12 20.97 -2.51
CA GLU A 29 11.13 19.52 -2.27
C GLU A 29 10.46 19.14 -0.94
N GLU A 30 10.50 20.04 0.05
CA GLU A 30 9.87 19.87 1.37
C GLU A 30 8.38 20.24 1.39
N ASP A 31 7.88 20.95 0.37
CA ASP A 31 6.47 21.25 0.14
C ASP A 31 6.07 20.84 -1.28
N PRO A 32 6.06 19.52 -1.58
CA PRO A 32 5.86 19.05 -2.94
C PRO A 32 4.38 19.09 -3.31
N ARG A 33 4.10 19.49 -4.55
CA ARG A 33 2.80 19.25 -5.18
C ARG A 33 2.84 17.90 -5.87
N LEU A 34 2.12 16.93 -5.33
CA LEU A 34 2.09 15.57 -5.85
C LEU A 34 0.98 15.37 -6.90
N MET A 35 1.19 14.42 -7.80
CA MET A 35 0.19 13.95 -8.77
C MET A 35 0.24 12.43 -8.90
N PHE A 36 -0.91 11.78 -8.76
CA PHE A 36 -1.05 10.36 -9.05
C PHE A 36 -1.28 10.11 -10.53
N ILE A 37 -0.64 9.08 -11.08
CA ILE A 37 -0.74 8.66 -12.49
C ILE A 37 -0.92 7.15 -12.57
N ASP A 38 -1.16 6.63 -13.78
CA ASP A 38 -1.25 5.18 -14.04
C ASP A 38 -2.38 4.45 -13.28
N ILE A 39 -3.59 4.97 -13.46
CA ILE A 39 -4.82 4.42 -12.86
C ILE A 39 -5.35 3.15 -13.57
N GLU A 40 -4.48 2.33 -14.16
CA GLU A 40 -4.90 1.15 -14.93
C GLU A 40 -5.58 0.06 -14.06
N PHE A 41 -5.19 -0.02 -12.79
CA PHE A 41 -5.84 -0.83 -11.77
C PHE A 41 -6.95 -0.08 -11.01
N GLY A 42 -7.21 1.19 -11.36
CA GLY A 42 -8.15 2.06 -10.69
C GLY A 42 -9.57 1.48 -10.67
N ALA A 43 -10.14 1.29 -9.48
CA ALA A 43 -11.46 0.70 -9.30
C ALA A 43 -12.02 1.00 -7.91
N TYR A 44 -13.33 0.83 -7.74
CA TYR A 44 -13.94 0.81 -6.41
C TYR A 44 -13.39 -0.36 -5.60
N ASN A 45 -12.79 -0.06 -4.45
CA ASN A 45 -12.21 -1.02 -3.54
C ASN A 45 -12.30 -0.50 -2.10
N TYR A 46 -11.81 -1.28 -1.13
CA TYR A 46 -11.71 -0.86 0.26
C TYR A 46 -10.56 0.13 0.45
N ARG A 47 -10.79 1.27 1.13
CA ARG A 47 -9.70 2.25 1.39
C ARG A 47 -8.49 1.60 2.07
N GLY A 48 -8.74 0.61 2.94
CA GLY A 48 -7.69 -0.09 3.66
C GLY A 48 -6.76 -0.88 2.73
N PHE A 49 -7.25 -1.29 1.55
CA PHE A 49 -6.41 -1.91 0.53
C PHE A 49 -5.39 -0.93 -0.04
N ASP A 50 -5.82 0.26 -0.46
CA ASP A 50 -4.92 1.24 -1.10
C ASP A 50 -3.82 1.71 -0.14
N ILE A 51 -4.19 1.97 1.13
CA ILE A 51 -3.25 2.36 2.18
C ILE A 51 -2.28 1.21 2.50
N ALA A 52 -2.80 -0.01 2.71
CA ALA A 52 -1.95 -1.17 2.99
C ALA A 52 -1.01 -1.48 1.82
N ASN A 53 -1.50 -1.37 0.58
CA ASN A 53 -0.71 -1.54 -0.62
C ASN A 53 0.46 -0.56 -0.62
N HIS A 54 0.17 0.73 -0.44
CA HIS A 54 1.17 1.78 -0.40
C HIS A 54 2.25 1.49 0.66
N PHE A 55 1.86 1.07 1.87
CA PHE A 55 2.83 0.71 2.91
C PHE A 55 3.67 -0.52 2.56
N THR A 56 3.10 -1.52 1.87
CA THR A 56 3.87 -2.68 1.41
C THR A 56 4.84 -2.35 0.27
N GLU A 57 4.64 -1.24 -0.45
CA GLU A 57 5.57 -0.75 -1.47
C GLU A 57 6.81 -0.08 -0.88
N TRP A 58 6.77 0.39 0.37
CA TRP A 58 7.97 0.96 1.04
C TRP A 58 9.09 -0.08 1.21
N CYS A 59 8.73 -1.36 1.21
CA CYS A 59 9.69 -2.46 1.29
C CYS A 59 10.45 -2.70 -0.01
N PHE A 60 10.05 -2.09 -1.13
CA PHE A 60 10.61 -2.33 -2.45
C PHE A 60 11.26 -1.07 -3.01
N ASP A 61 12.48 -1.20 -3.50
CA ASP A 61 13.16 -0.18 -4.29
C ASP A 61 13.33 -0.70 -5.72
N TYR A 62 12.72 -0.02 -6.69
CA TYR A 62 12.75 -0.40 -8.11
C TYR A 62 13.80 0.37 -8.92
N SER A 63 14.71 1.12 -8.26
CA SER A 63 15.73 1.94 -8.93
C SER A 63 17.00 1.19 -9.31
N THR A 64 17.15 -0.08 -8.88
CA THR A 64 18.33 -0.89 -9.13
C THR A 64 18.45 -1.33 -10.59
N GLU A 65 19.64 -1.11 -11.19
CA GLU A 65 19.93 -1.47 -12.60
C GLU A 65 20.33 -2.95 -12.80
N GLU A 66 20.57 -3.68 -11.71
CA GLU A 66 20.97 -5.09 -11.71
C GLU A 66 19.78 -6.02 -11.44
N TYR A 67 19.80 -7.22 -12.03
CA TYR A 67 18.82 -8.27 -11.76
C TYR A 67 18.72 -8.56 -10.25
N PRO A 68 17.51 -8.64 -9.64
CA PRO A 68 16.20 -8.80 -10.27
C PRO A 68 15.49 -7.49 -10.66
N TYR A 69 16.21 -6.36 -10.72
CA TYR A 69 15.73 -5.00 -11.00
C TYR A 69 14.84 -4.44 -9.90
N PHE A 70 15.03 -4.94 -8.68
CA PHE A 70 14.51 -4.35 -7.45
C PHE A 70 15.34 -4.84 -6.26
N GLU A 71 15.35 -4.05 -5.19
CA GLU A 71 15.79 -4.45 -3.86
C GLU A 71 14.58 -4.57 -2.93
N TYR A 72 14.70 -5.47 -1.95
CA TYR A 72 13.65 -5.68 -0.96
C TYR A 72 14.23 -5.68 0.46
N SER A 73 13.58 -4.94 1.35
CA SER A 73 13.87 -4.94 2.78
C SER A 73 12.58 -4.82 3.58
N SER A 74 12.25 -5.85 4.36
CA SER A 74 11.12 -5.82 5.29
C SER A 74 11.28 -4.77 6.39
N GLU A 75 12.51 -4.34 6.67
CA GLU A 75 12.81 -3.31 7.67
C GLU A 75 12.37 -1.91 7.23
N ASN A 76 12.12 -1.71 5.93
CA ASN A 76 11.62 -0.44 5.40
C ASN A 76 10.09 -0.30 5.53
N PHE A 77 9.39 -1.34 5.99
CA PHE A 77 7.96 -1.22 6.27
C PHE A 77 7.71 -0.10 7.29
N PRO A 78 6.73 0.81 7.07
CA PRO A 78 6.56 1.97 7.91
C PRO A 78 6.30 1.58 9.36
N THR A 79 6.99 2.26 10.28
CA THR A 79 6.80 2.13 11.72
C THR A 79 5.38 2.52 12.12
N GLU A 80 4.95 2.12 13.32
CA GLU A 80 3.62 2.51 13.83
C GLU A 80 3.45 4.03 13.87
N GLU A 81 4.51 4.78 14.19
CA GLU A 81 4.50 6.25 14.20
C GLU A 81 4.31 6.84 12.80
N GLU A 82 5.00 6.31 11.79
CA GLU A 82 4.85 6.73 10.38
C GLU A 82 3.46 6.39 9.84
N GLN A 83 2.94 5.19 10.14
CA GLN A 83 1.58 4.80 9.76
C GLN A 83 0.55 5.75 10.40
N ILE A 84 0.67 6.05 11.69
CA ILE A 84 -0.22 6.99 12.38
C ILE A 84 -0.12 8.38 11.75
N SER A 85 1.09 8.85 11.44
CA SER A 85 1.30 10.15 10.80
C SER A 85 0.59 10.23 9.45
N PHE A 86 0.78 9.23 8.58
CA PHE A 86 0.13 9.14 7.27
C PHE A 86 -1.39 9.10 7.39
N ILE A 87 -1.92 8.22 8.26
CA ILE A 87 -3.37 8.07 8.44
C ILE A 87 -4.00 9.34 9.00
N ARG A 88 -3.31 10.06 9.90
CA ARG A 88 -3.78 11.35 10.40
C ARG A 88 -3.87 12.39 9.28
N ALA A 89 -2.84 12.53 8.46
CA ALA A 89 -2.88 13.46 7.32
C ALA A 89 -4.05 13.13 6.37
N TYR A 90 -4.27 11.84 6.08
CA TYR A 90 -5.42 11.38 5.31
C TYR A 90 -6.77 11.76 5.97
N LEU A 91 -6.92 11.53 7.28
CA LEU A 91 -8.16 11.84 8.00
C LEU A 91 -8.40 13.35 8.15
N ASP A 92 -7.33 14.14 8.35
CA ASP A 92 -7.41 15.59 8.44
C ASP A 92 -7.91 16.19 7.12
N GLN A 93 -7.43 15.66 5.98
CA GLN A 93 -7.96 16.03 4.66
C GLN A 93 -9.44 15.69 4.52
N LEU A 94 -9.89 14.51 4.98
CA LEU A 94 -11.32 14.15 4.96
C LEU A 94 -12.18 15.05 5.85
N VAL A 95 -11.64 15.56 6.95
CA VAL A 95 -12.30 16.54 7.81
C VAL A 95 -12.42 17.89 7.10
N GLU A 96 -11.34 18.35 6.47
CA GLU A 96 -11.34 19.60 5.71
C GLU A 96 -12.34 19.58 4.55
N GLU A 97 -12.46 18.45 3.86
CA GLU A 97 -13.44 18.23 2.78
C GLU A 97 -14.87 17.97 3.29
N GLY A 98 -15.07 17.87 4.61
CA GLY A 98 -16.38 17.63 5.22
C GLY A 98 -16.93 16.22 4.99
N VAL A 99 -16.07 15.25 4.63
CA VAL A 99 -16.43 13.84 4.44
C VAL A 99 -16.71 13.17 5.79
N ILE A 100 -15.93 13.51 6.81
CA ILE A 100 -16.11 13.03 8.19
C ILE A 100 -16.05 14.21 9.18
N PRO A 101 -16.68 14.11 10.36
CA PRO A 101 -16.53 15.13 11.39
C PRO A 101 -15.18 14.98 12.12
N SER A 102 -14.59 16.09 12.56
CA SER A 102 -13.34 16.10 13.33
C SER A 102 -13.40 15.26 14.61
N THR A 103 -14.59 15.07 15.18
CA THR A 103 -14.81 14.23 16.37
C THR A 103 -14.59 12.74 16.10
N SER A 104 -14.61 12.30 14.84
CA SER A 104 -14.45 10.88 14.45
C SER A 104 -13.00 10.46 14.20
N VAL A 105 -12.06 11.41 14.07
CA VAL A 105 -10.66 11.12 13.68
C VAL A 105 -10.00 10.05 14.56
N LYS A 106 -10.18 10.13 15.88
CA LYS A 106 -9.57 9.18 16.82
C LYS A 106 -10.07 7.75 16.63
N ASP A 107 -11.36 7.59 16.38
CA ASP A 107 -11.97 6.27 16.20
C ASP A 107 -11.64 5.71 14.81
N GLU A 108 -11.70 6.55 13.77
CA GLU A 108 -11.32 6.20 12.40
C GLU A 108 -9.85 5.79 12.29
N LEU A 109 -8.93 6.49 12.97
CA LEU A 109 -7.50 6.12 13.02
C LEU A 109 -7.33 4.68 13.53
N LYS A 110 -8.02 4.32 14.62
CA LYS A 110 -7.97 2.97 15.19
C LYS A 110 -8.56 1.94 14.23
N VAL A 111 -9.64 2.29 13.52
CA VAL A 111 -10.27 1.41 12.54
C VAL A 111 -9.34 1.17 11.36
N ILE A 112 -8.75 2.21 10.77
CA ILE A 112 -7.83 2.09 9.62
C ILE A 112 -6.61 1.24 9.98
N LEU A 113 -6.02 1.40 11.17
CA LEU A 113 -4.93 0.54 11.63
C LEU A 113 -5.31 -0.95 11.68
N GLN A 114 -6.56 -1.26 12.03
CA GLN A 114 -7.07 -2.63 12.00
C GLN A 114 -7.37 -3.12 10.58
N GLU A 115 -7.81 -2.23 9.69
CA GLU A 115 -8.00 -2.54 8.27
C GLU A 115 -6.68 -2.93 7.61
N ILE A 116 -5.60 -2.18 7.87
CA ILE A 116 -4.27 -2.39 7.30
C ILE A 116 -3.74 -3.79 7.61
N ASP A 117 -3.86 -4.26 8.85
CA ASP A 117 -3.44 -5.63 9.24
C ASP A 117 -4.04 -6.71 8.32
N ILE A 118 -5.29 -6.53 7.87
CA ILE A 118 -5.98 -7.46 6.99
C ILE A 118 -5.54 -7.26 5.54
N PHE A 119 -5.46 -6.01 5.10
CA PHE A 119 -5.21 -5.71 3.69
C PHE A 119 -3.75 -5.83 3.27
N ILE A 120 -2.79 -5.80 4.20
CA ILE A 120 -1.40 -6.20 3.90
C ILE A 120 -1.35 -7.64 3.38
N MET A 121 -2.13 -8.56 3.98
CA MET A 121 -2.22 -9.93 3.48
C MET A 121 -2.82 -9.95 2.07
N ALA A 122 -3.86 -9.15 1.82
CA ALA A 122 -4.53 -9.10 0.52
C ALA A 122 -3.61 -8.53 -0.58
N ALA A 123 -2.91 -7.43 -0.31
CA ALA A 123 -1.97 -6.79 -1.24
C ALA A 123 -0.83 -7.76 -1.60
N ASN A 124 -0.18 -8.35 -0.59
CA ASN A 124 0.89 -9.32 -0.83
C ASN A 124 0.42 -10.55 -1.62
N LEU A 125 -0.78 -11.07 -1.33
CA LEU A 125 -1.32 -12.19 -2.11
C LEU A 125 -1.64 -11.79 -3.55
N LEU A 126 -2.23 -10.61 -3.77
CA LEU A 126 -2.55 -10.10 -5.11
C LEU A 126 -1.28 -9.96 -5.95
N TRP A 127 -0.28 -9.24 -5.45
CA TRP A 127 0.96 -8.97 -6.18
C TRP A 127 1.83 -10.21 -6.33
N SER A 128 1.76 -11.14 -5.39
CA SER A 128 2.31 -12.47 -5.58
C SER A 128 1.69 -13.16 -6.81
N LEU A 129 0.35 -13.25 -6.88
CA LEU A 129 -0.32 -13.89 -8.02
C LEU A 129 -0.02 -13.17 -9.35
N TRP A 130 0.04 -11.83 -9.32
CA TRP A 130 0.43 -11.02 -10.47
C TRP A 130 1.87 -11.34 -10.92
N GLY A 131 2.86 -11.34 -10.02
CA GLY A 131 4.25 -11.67 -10.35
C GLY A 131 4.40 -13.09 -10.91
N TRP A 132 3.64 -14.05 -10.37
CA TRP A 132 3.63 -15.42 -10.92
C TRP A 132 3.10 -15.45 -12.35
N LYS A 133 1.98 -14.78 -12.61
CA LYS A 133 1.44 -14.63 -13.98
C LYS A 133 2.46 -13.97 -14.91
N MET A 134 3.10 -12.89 -14.46
CA MET A 134 4.05 -12.13 -15.28
C MET A 134 5.33 -12.89 -15.59
N THR A 135 5.73 -13.85 -14.74
CA THR A 135 6.84 -14.78 -15.04
C THR A 135 6.66 -15.51 -16.37
N PHE A 136 5.43 -15.76 -16.81
CA PHE A 136 5.13 -16.46 -18.07
C PHE A 136 4.70 -15.54 -19.22
N GLN A 137 4.34 -14.30 -18.92
CA GLN A 137 3.71 -13.40 -19.90
C GLN A 137 4.57 -12.17 -20.22
N SER A 138 5.49 -11.80 -19.33
CA SER A 138 6.33 -10.62 -19.53
C SER A 138 7.40 -10.88 -20.59
N GLY A 139 7.68 -9.85 -21.39
CA GLY A 139 8.85 -9.78 -22.28
C GLY A 139 10.01 -8.96 -21.70
N ASN A 140 9.84 -8.37 -20.51
CA ASN A 140 10.90 -7.60 -19.85
C ASN A 140 11.79 -8.50 -18.94
N ASN A 141 12.96 -7.98 -18.57
CA ASN A 141 13.93 -8.73 -17.76
C ASN A 141 13.68 -8.64 -16.25
N PHE A 142 12.58 -8.03 -15.82
CA PHE A 142 12.26 -7.90 -14.39
C PHE A 142 12.12 -9.27 -13.74
N GLY A 143 12.67 -9.44 -12.53
CA GLY A 143 12.64 -10.69 -11.76
C GLY A 143 11.26 -11.01 -11.18
N HIS A 144 10.26 -11.25 -12.04
CA HIS A 144 8.87 -11.50 -11.65
C HIS A 144 8.70 -12.69 -10.71
N LYS A 145 9.56 -13.71 -10.85
CA LYS A 145 9.55 -14.90 -10.01
C LYS A 145 10.06 -14.59 -8.60
N GLU A 146 11.17 -13.88 -8.48
CA GLU A 146 11.75 -13.44 -7.21
C GLU A 146 10.76 -12.52 -6.48
N PHE A 147 10.15 -11.57 -7.22
CA PHE A 147 9.10 -10.71 -6.69
C PHE A 147 7.91 -11.51 -6.15
N ASN A 148 7.43 -12.50 -6.92
CA ASN A 148 6.36 -13.39 -6.50
C ASN A 148 6.70 -14.14 -5.19
N GLU A 149 7.90 -14.71 -5.09
CA GLU A 149 8.33 -15.50 -3.95
C GLU A 149 8.39 -14.66 -2.67
N ILE A 150 8.91 -13.43 -2.76
CA ILE A 150 8.96 -12.47 -1.64
C ILE A 150 7.54 -12.13 -1.17
N ARG A 151 6.68 -11.67 -2.08
CA ARG A 151 5.29 -11.30 -1.76
C ARG A 151 4.50 -12.47 -1.17
N LEU A 152 4.73 -13.70 -1.66
CA LEU A 152 4.07 -14.89 -1.12
C LEU A 152 4.53 -15.21 0.31
N ASN A 153 5.81 -15.02 0.59
CA ASN A 153 6.36 -15.21 1.93
C ASN A 153 5.83 -14.15 2.90
N ASP A 154 5.73 -12.90 2.48
CA ASP A 154 5.12 -11.83 3.29
C ASP A 154 3.65 -12.10 3.58
N PHE A 155 2.89 -12.57 2.60
CA PHE A 155 1.51 -13.02 2.83
C PHE A 155 1.45 -14.13 3.90
N ARG A 156 2.33 -15.13 3.83
CA ARG A 156 2.36 -16.24 4.80
C ARG A 156 2.71 -15.75 6.20
N ALA A 157 3.74 -14.90 6.32
CA ALA A 157 4.19 -14.36 7.60
C ALA A 157 3.12 -13.48 8.26
N THR A 158 2.50 -12.59 7.49
CA THR A 158 1.45 -11.69 7.97
C THR A 158 0.18 -12.45 8.33
N LYS A 159 -0.17 -13.50 7.57
CA LYS A 159 -1.26 -14.42 7.91
C LYS A 159 -1.01 -15.16 9.22
N GLU A 160 0.19 -15.69 9.44
CA GLU A 160 0.53 -16.37 10.69
C GLU A 160 0.42 -15.41 11.88
N LYS A 161 0.99 -14.20 11.76
CA LYS A 161 0.90 -13.14 12.77
C LYS A 161 -0.56 -12.77 13.08
N TYR A 162 -1.40 -12.65 12.06
CA TYR A 162 -2.82 -12.34 12.22
C TYR A 162 -3.57 -13.46 12.97
N LEU A 163 -3.36 -14.72 12.58
CA LEU A 163 -4.00 -15.87 13.24
C LEU A 163 -3.57 -16.00 14.70
N ASN A 164 -2.29 -15.76 15.01
CA ASN A 164 -1.78 -15.79 16.38
C ASN A 164 -2.37 -14.68 17.29
N ARG A 165 -2.79 -13.54 16.73
CA ARG A 165 -3.50 -12.47 17.47
C ARG A 165 -4.99 -12.79 17.72
N MET A 166 -5.55 -13.74 16.96
CA MET A 166 -6.97 -14.11 17.06
C MET A 166 -7.22 -15.31 18.01
N MET A 167 -6.18 -16.05 18.39
CA MET A 167 -6.23 -17.14 19.37
C MET A 167 -6.06 -16.60 20.79
#